data_AF-A0A957Z8T6-F1
#
_entry.id   AF-A0A957Z8T6-F1
#
_cell.length_a   1.000
_cell.length_b   1.000
_cell.length_c   1.000
_cell.angle_alpha   90.00
_cell.angle_beta   90.00
_cell.angle_gamma   90.00
#
_symmetry.space_group_name_H-M   'P 1'
#
loop_
_entity.id
_entity.type
_entity.pdbx_description
1 polymer ?
#
loop_
_entity_poly.entity_id
_entity_poly.type
_entity_poly.pdbx_seq_one_letter_code
_entity_poly.pdbx_strand_id
1 'polypeptide(L)'
;MIQFKTGNLLTEDVEALVNSVNCVGVMGRGIALQFRNVFPANYQAYAEACKRHEVKPGQMLVYETGQLTNPRYIINFPTKRH
;
A
#
# COMPACT_ATOMS: atom_id res chain seq x y z
N MET A 1 16.84 8.90 11.70
CA MET A 1 17.91 8.32 10.85
C MET A 1 17.29 7.96 9.51
N ILE A 2 17.92 8.27 8.37
CA ILE A 2 17.47 7.83 7.04
C ILE A 2 18.55 6.90 6.49
N GLN A 3 18.14 5.74 5.97
CA GLN A 3 19.05 4.75 5.39
C GLN A 3 18.61 4.44 3.96
N PHE A 4 19.55 4.51 3.02
CA PHE A 4 19.34 4.02 1.66
C PHE A 4 19.69 2.54 1.62
N LYS A 5 18.75 1.70 1.19
CA LYS A 5 18.89 0.25 1.12
C LYS A 5 18.53 -0.26 -0.27
N THR A 6 19.13 -1.39 -0.64
CA THR A 6 18.77 -2.15 -1.84
C THR A 6 18.29 -3.52 -1.39
N GLY A 7 17.19 -4.01 -1.96
CA GLY A 7 16.57 -5.27 -1.57
C GLY A 7 15.10 -5.33 -1.93
N ASN A 8 14.36 -6.20 -1.24
CA ASN A 8 12.92 -6.31 -1.38
C ASN A 8 12.20 -5.55 -0.26
N LEU A 9 11.48 -4.50 -0.63
CA LEU A 9 10.69 -3.68 0.30
C LEU A 9 9.71 -4.52 1.14
N LEU A 10 9.12 -5.57 0.57
CA LEU A 10 8.07 -6.36 1.22
C LEU A 10 8.58 -7.27 2.33
N THR A 11 9.90 -7.48 2.43
CA THR A 11 10.53 -8.33 3.45
C THR A 11 11.21 -7.52 4.56
N GLU A 12 11.08 -6.20 4.53
CA GLU A 12 11.66 -5.33 5.55
C GLU A 12 10.92 -5.48 6.88
N ASP A 13 11.68 -5.68 7.96
CA ASP A 13 11.14 -5.74 9.32
C ASP A 13 10.89 -4.32 9.85
N VAL A 14 9.79 -3.73 9.40
CA VAL A 14 9.36 -2.37 9.74
C VAL A 14 7.89 -2.33 10.06
N GLU A 15 7.49 -1.41 10.94
CA GLU A 15 6.09 -1.33 11.40
C GLU A 15 5.10 -1.01 10.27
N ALA A 16 5.52 -0.21 9.29
CA ALA A 16 4.69 0.19 8.17
C ALA A 16 5.44 0.10 6.84
N LEU A 17 4.75 -0.42 5.82
CA LEU A 17 5.20 -0.40 4.43
C LEU A 17 4.40 0.61 3.62
N VAL A 18 5.08 1.37 2.75
CA VAL A 18 4.44 2.35 1.86
C VAL A 18 4.26 1.74 0.47
N ASN A 19 3.00 1.71 -0.01
CA ASN A 19 2.63 1.26 -1.34
C ASN A 19 2.27 2.46 -2.21
N SER A 20 2.94 2.65 -3.35
CA SER A 20 2.56 3.71 -4.30
C SER A 20 1.39 3.26 -5.17
N VAL A 21 0.28 4.01 -5.10
CA VAL A 21 -0.99 3.64 -5.76
C VAL A 21 -1.52 4.75 -6.67
N ASN A 22 -2.49 4.40 -7.52
CA ASN A 22 -3.37 5.37 -8.20
C ASN A 22 -4.64 5.61 -7.37
N CYS A 23 -5.60 6.34 -7.94
CA CYS A 23 -6.89 6.61 -7.30
C CYS A 23 -8.04 5.83 -7.93
N VAL A 24 -7.78 4.95 -8.90
CA VAL A 24 -8.81 4.26 -9.71
C VAL A 24 -8.94 2.77 -9.37
N GLY A 25 -8.31 2.30 -8.29
CA GLY A 25 -8.51 0.95 -7.78
C GLY A 25 -7.68 -0.13 -8.49
N VAL A 26 -6.67 0.23 -9.29
CA VAL A 26 -5.88 -0.75 -10.05
C VAL A 26 -4.48 -0.94 -9.45
N MET A 27 -4.13 -2.19 -9.11
CA MET A 27 -2.77 -2.61 -8.75
C MET A 27 -2.25 -3.64 -9.76
N GLY A 28 -1.92 -3.18 -10.98
CA GLY A 28 -1.70 -4.06 -12.13
C GLY A 28 -0.24 -4.32 -12.52
N ARG A 29 0.72 -3.56 -12.00
CA ARG A 29 2.16 -3.72 -12.33
C ARG A 29 3.07 -3.17 -11.24
N GLY A 30 4.37 -3.46 -11.37
CA GLY A 30 5.41 -2.94 -10.49
C GLY A 30 5.18 -3.32 -9.03
N ILE A 31 5.59 -2.44 -8.12
CA ILE A 31 5.49 -2.68 -6.68
C ILE A 31 4.04 -2.87 -6.21
N ALA A 32 3.08 -2.12 -6.76
CA ALA A 32 1.67 -2.23 -6.39
C ALA A 32 1.09 -3.63 -6.66
N LEU A 33 1.48 -4.27 -7.77
CA LEU A 33 1.08 -5.66 -8.05
C LEU A 33 1.62 -6.63 -7.01
N GLN A 34 2.85 -6.42 -6.54
CA GLN A 34 3.42 -7.25 -5.48
C GLN A 34 2.68 -7.05 -4.15
N PHE A 35 2.33 -5.81 -3.79
CA PHE A 35 1.46 -5.54 -2.62
C PHE A 35 0.09 -6.21 -2.74
N ARG A 36 -0.54 -6.21 -3.92
CA ARG A 36 -1.82 -6.90 -4.15
C ARG A 36 -1.71 -8.40 -3.90
N ASN A 37 -0.62 -9.02 -4.34
CA ASN A 37 -0.42 -10.46 -4.19
C ASN A 37 -0.10 -10.86 -2.75
N VAL A 38 0.70 -10.06 -2.04
CA VAL A 38 1.11 -10.34 -0.64
C VAL A 38 0.03 -9.93 0.36
N PHE A 39 -0.68 -8.83 0.12
CA PHE A 39 -1.71 -8.28 1.01
C PHE A 39 -3.06 -8.14 0.29
N PRO A 40 -3.73 -9.26 -0.05
CA PRO A 40 -4.98 -9.22 -0.82
C PRO A 40 -6.12 -8.48 -0.11
N ALA A 41 -6.17 -8.54 1.24
CA ALA A 41 -7.16 -7.82 2.03
C ALA A 41 -6.95 -6.29 2.01
N ASN A 42 -5.69 -5.83 2.04
CA ASN A 42 -5.35 -4.43 1.79
C ASN A 42 -5.84 -3.97 0.41
N TYR A 43 -5.62 -4.80 -0.63
CA TYR A 43 -6.09 -4.48 -1.98
C TYR A 43 -7.61 -4.37 -2.06
N GLN A 44 -8.36 -5.26 -1.40
CA GLN A 44 -9.81 -5.18 -1.35
C GLN A 44 -10.28 -3.88 -0.69
N ALA A 45 -9.74 -3.54 0.48
CA ALA A 45 -10.05 -2.29 1.17
C ALA A 45 -9.75 -1.05 0.31
N TYR A 46 -8.59 -1.05 -0.36
CA TYR A 46 -8.18 -0.02 -1.30
C TYR A 46 -9.13 0.10 -2.50
N ALA A 47 -9.48 -1.01 -3.14
CA ALA A 47 -10.35 -1.00 -4.32
C ALA A 47 -11.74 -0.47 -3.98
N GLU A 48 -12.30 -0.85 -2.82
CA GLU A 48 -13.58 -0.33 -2.34
C GLU A 48 -13.51 1.17 -2.00
N ALA A 49 -12.42 1.63 -1.36
CA ALA A 49 -12.22 3.06 -1.10
C ALA A 49 -12.09 3.87 -2.41
N CYS A 50 -11.43 3.33 -3.43
CA CYS A 50 -11.38 3.94 -4.76
C CYS A 50 -12.76 4.04 -5.42
N LYS A 51 -13.59 3.00 -5.31
CA LYS A 51 -14.98 3.03 -5.82
C LYS A 51 -15.82 4.11 -5.13
N ARG A 52 -15.55 4.39 -3.86
CA ARG A 52 -16.18 5.47 -3.09
C ARG A 52 -15.53 6.85 -3.30
N HIS A 53 -14.52 6.96 -4.18
CA HIS A 53 -13.76 8.18 -4.44
C HIS A 53 -13.06 8.78 -3.19
N GLU A 54 -12.75 7.94 -2.21
CA GLU A 54 -12.10 8.36 -0.96
C GLU A 54 -10.57 8.49 -1.11
N VAL A 55 -9.99 7.78 -2.08
CA VAL A 55 -8.55 7.80 -2.35
C VAL A 55 -8.22 8.98 -3.27
N LYS A 56 -7.39 9.91 -2.78
CA LYS A 56 -6.95 11.10 -3.52
C LYS A 56 -5.53 11.52 -3.13
N PRO A 57 -4.75 12.18 -4.02
CA PRO A 57 -3.42 12.65 -3.68
C PRO A 57 -3.44 13.57 -2.45
N GLY A 58 -2.44 13.41 -1.58
CA GLY A 58 -2.35 14.12 -0.30
C GLY A 58 -3.14 13.48 0.84
N GLN A 59 -3.91 12.41 0.58
CA GLN A 59 -4.62 11.65 1.62
C GLN A 59 -4.23 10.18 1.55
N MET A 60 -3.54 9.70 2.58
CA MET A 60 -3.11 8.31 2.66
C MET A 60 -4.30 7.42 3.04
N LEU A 61 -4.38 6.24 2.42
CA LEU A 61 -5.24 5.17 2.91
C LEU A 61 -4.37 4.18 3.69
N VAL A 62 -4.51 4.22 5.03
CA VAL A 62 -3.82 3.29 5.93
C VAL A 62 -4.68 2.06 6.15
N TYR A 63 -4.07 0.89 6.01
CA TYR A 63 -4.69 -0.41 6.25
C TYR A 63 -3.94 -1.14 7.37
N GLU A 64 -4.66 -1.58 8.39
CA GLU A 64 -4.12 -2.40 9.47
C GLU A 64 -4.09 -3.87 9.05
N THR A 65 -2.93 -4.52 9.14
CA THR A 65 -2.78 -5.91 8.69
C THR A 65 -3.37 -6.92 9.66
N GLY A 66 -3.57 -6.53 10.92
CA GLY A 66 -3.98 -7.43 12.01
C GLY A 66 -2.93 -8.47 12.40
N GLN A 67 -1.70 -8.36 11.90
CA GLN A 67 -0.62 -9.30 12.20
C GLN A 67 -0.01 -9.00 13.57
N LEU A 68 0.41 -10.06 14.26
CA LEU A 68 1.16 -9.95 15.53
C LEU A 68 2.60 -9.49 15.31
N THR A 69 3.12 -9.63 14.08
CA THR A 69 4.44 -9.22 13.64
C THR A 69 4.34 -8.14 12.58
N ASN A 70 5.48 -7.54 12.24
CA ASN A 70 5.56 -6.58 11.15
C ASN A 70 5.25 -7.20 9.78
N PRO A 71 4.73 -6.41 8.82
CA PRO A 71 4.28 -5.02 9.02
C PRO A 71 2.88 -4.95 9.63
N ARG A 72 2.66 -4.02 10.56
CA ARG A 72 1.35 -3.75 11.17
C ARG A 72 0.47 -2.90 10.29
N TYR A 73 1.07 -2.06 9.44
CA TYR A 73 0.35 -1.15 8.55
C TYR A 73 0.84 -1.22 7.11
N ILE A 74 -0.10 -1.09 6.18
CA ILE A 74 0.17 -0.75 4.79
C ILE A 74 -0.35 0.66 4.53
N ILE A 75 0.53 1.56 4.11
CA ILE A 75 0.20 2.94 3.78
C ILE A 75 0.10 3.06 2.26
N ASN A 76 -1.12 3.07 1.72
CA ASN A 76 -1.35 3.28 0.31
C ASN A 76 -1.24 4.78 0.00
N PHE A 77 -0.13 5.18 -0.60
CA PHE A 77 0.22 6.56 -0.96
C PHE A 77 -0.24 6.86 -2.40
N PRO A 78 -1.26 7.72 -2.61
CA PRO A 78 -1.74 8.02 -3.95
C PRO A 78 -0.79 8.98 -4.65
N THR A 79 -0.05 8.46 -5.64
CA THR A 79 0.92 9.22 -6.45
C THR A 79 0.32 9.69 -7.78
N LYS A 80 -0.82 9.12 -8.20
CA LYS A 80 -1.48 9.42 -9.47
C LYS A 80 -3.00 9.44 -9.30
N ARG A 81 -3.68 10.29 -10.08
CA ARG A 81 -5.15 10.38 -10.11
C ARG A 81 -5.81 9.34 -11.03
N HIS A 82 -5.06 8.81 -11.98
CA HIS A 82 -5.47 7.82 -12.98
C HIS A 82 -4.53 6.60 -12.95
#